data_AF-A0A3N5PCA0-F1
#
_entry.id   AF-A0A3N5PCA0-F1
#
_cell.length_a   1.000
_cell.length_b   1.000
_cell.length_c   1.000
_cell.angle_alpha   90.00
_cell.angle_beta   90.00
_cell.angle_gamma   90.00
#
_symmetry.space_group_name_H-M   'P 1'
#
loop_
_entity.id
_entity.type
_entity.pdbx_description
1 polymer ?
#
loop_
_entity_poly.entity_id
_entity_poly.type
_entity_poly.pdbx_seq_one_letter_code
_entity_poly.pdbx_strand_id
1 'polypeptide(L)' 'MDVGAERERLGKQLAKTGDDLGKVRRKLENQSFVANAPPDVVAKEHARVAELEQRSSQLEQQLARLAELS' A
#
# COMPACT_ATOMS: atom_id res chain seq x y z
N MET A 1 10.79 11.71 -22.27
CA MET A 1 10.44 11.17 -20.94
C MET A 1 10.94 9.74 -20.93
N ASP A 2 11.78 9.35 -19.97
CA ASP A 2 12.32 7.99 -19.92
C ASP A 2 11.28 7.06 -19.25
N VAL A 3 10.56 6.29 -20.07
CA VAL A 3 9.52 5.36 -19.62
C VAL A 3 10.10 4.25 -18.76
N GLY A 4 11.34 3.82 -19.02
CA GLY A 4 12.02 2.79 -18.24
C GLY A 4 12.33 3.27 -16.83
N ALA A 5 12.92 4.46 -16.70
CA ALA A 5 13.21 5.06 -15.40
C ALA A 5 11.93 5.34 -14.60
N GLU A 6 10.86 5.81 -15.26
CA GLU A 6 9.58 6.08 -14.59
C GLU A 6 8.91 4.79 -14.11
N ARG A 7 8.92 3.72 -14.92
CA ARG A 7 8.42 2.40 -14.52
C ARG A 7 9.18 1.87 -13.31
N GLU A 8 10.50 2.01 -13.26
CA GLU A 8 11.31 1.58 -12.12
C GLU A 8 10.96 2.38 -10.85
N ARG A 9 10.80 3.70 -10.97
CA ARG A 9 10.39 4.58 -9.87
C ARG A 9 9.04 4.16 -9.29
N LEU A 10 8.04 3.96 -10.14
CA LEU A 10 6.69 3.54 -9.71
C LEU A 10 6.70 2.13 -9.12
N GLY A 11 7.48 1.20 -9.69
CA GLY A 11 7.64 -0.15 -9.15
C GLY A 11 8.23 -0.16 -7.73
N LYS A 12 9.25 0.65 -7.47
CA LYS A 12 9.81 0.83 -6.10
C LYS A 12 8.78 1.43 -5.14
N GLN A 13 7.98 2.39 -5.60
CA GLN A 13 6.95 2.99 -4.78
C GLN A 13 5.82 2.00 -4.45
N LEU A 14 5.43 1.15 -5.41
CA LEU A 14 4.45 0.09 -5.20
C LEU A 14 4.97 -0.94 -4.19
N ALA A 15 6.21 -1.41 -4.36
CA ALA A 15 6.84 -2.35 -3.43
C ALA A 15 6.85 -1.82 -1.99
N LYS A 16 7.28 -0.57 -1.79
CA LYS A 16 7.28 0.08 -0.46
C LYS A 16 5.87 0.19 0.13
N THR A 17 4.88 0.54 -0.70
CA THR A 17 3.48 0.65 -0.27
C THR A 17 2.95 -0.72 0.15
N GLY A 18 3.28 -1.78 -0.60
CA GLY A 18 2.94 -3.17 -0.28
C GLY A 18 3.57 -3.66 1.03
N ASP A 19 4.84 -3.35 1.27
CA ASP A 19 5.52 -3.70 2.52
C ASP A 19 4.85 -3.05 3.73
N ASP A 20 4.50 -1.77 3.62
CA ASP A 20 3.82 -1.04 4.70
C ASP A 20 2.40 -1.55 4.92
N LEU A 21 1.66 -1.87 3.85
CA LEU A 21 0.34 -2.51 3.91
C LEU A 21 0.42 -3.86 4.64
N GLY A 22 1.40 -4.69 4.28
CA GLY A 22 1.64 -5.98 4.92
C GLY A 22 1.96 -5.85 6.42
N LYS A 23 2.69 -4.82 6.84
CA LYS A 23 2.96 -4.57 8.27
C LYS A 23 1.70 -4.21 9.04
N VAL A 24 0.86 -3.33 8.48
CA VAL A 24 -0.38 -2.88 9.13
C VAL A 24 -1.40 -4.02 9.21
N ARG A 25 -1.57 -4.79 8.11
CA ARG A 25 -2.45 -5.97 8.11
C ARG A 25 -2.03 -7.00 9.15
N ARG A 26 -0.74 -7.31 9.27
CA ARG A 26 -0.23 -8.23 10.31
C ARG A 26 -0.55 -7.77 11.73
N LYS A 27 -0.57 -6.46 12.00
CA LYS A 27 -0.99 -5.94 13.32
C LYS A 27 -2.48 -6.19 13.56
N LEU A 28 -3.32 -5.95 12.56
CA LEU A 28 -4.76 -6.16 12.66
C LEU A 28 -5.16 -7.65 12.68
N GLU A 29 -4.36 -8.53 12.08
CA GLU A 29 -4.53 -9.99 12.20
C GLU A 29 -4.14 -10.52 13.59
N ASN A 30 -3.30 -9.78 14.32
CA ASN A 30 -2.92 -10.15 15.68
C ASN A 30 -4.09 -9.87 16.65
N GLN A 31 -4.80 -10.92 17.03
CA GLN A 31 -5.94 -10.85 17.94
C GLN A 31 -5.60 -10.19 19.29
N SER A 32 -4.37 -10.35 19.79
CA SER A 32 -3.93 -9.68 21.02
C SER A 32 -3.85 -8.17 20.85
N PHE A 33 -3.41 -7.69 19.68
CA PHE A 33 -3.42 -6.27 19.38
C PHE A 33 -4.85 -5.74 19.29
N VAL A 34 -5.72 -6.41 18.54
CA VAL A 34 -7.12 -5.96 18.36
C VAL A 34 -7.91 -5.97 19.68
N ALA A 35 -7.67 -6.97 20.53
CA ALA A 35 -8.38 -7.09 21.81
C ALA A 35 -7.93 -6.06 22.86
N ASN A 36 -6.66 -5.66 22.83
CA ASN A 36 -6.06 -4.83 23.87
C ASN A 36 -5.79 -3.38 23.44
N ALA A 37 -5.74 -3.09 22.14
CA ALA A 37 -5.49 -1.75 21.65
C ALA A 37 -6.75 -0.87 21.80
N PRO A 38 -6.56 0.44 22.05
CA PRO A 38 -7.65 1.40 22.04
C PRO A 38 -8.45 1.36 20.71
N PRO A 39 -9.79 1.49 20.74
CA PRO A 39 -10.63 1.41 19.53
C PRO A 39 -10.25 2.43 18.45
N ASP A 40 -9.81 3.63 18.83
CA ASP A 40 -9.33 4.68 17.93
C ASP A 40 -8.03 4.28 17.22
N VAL A 41 -7.13 3.57 17.92
CA VAL A 41 -5.92 3.01 17.33
C VAL A 41 -6.25 1.94 16.31
N VAL A 42 -7.15 1.00 16.64
CA VAL A 42 -7.60 -0.06 15.72
C VAL A 42 -8.26 0.55 14.49
N ALA A 43 -9.18 1.51 14.69
CA ALA A 43 -9.83 2.24 13.60
C ALA A 43 -8.83 2.97 12.69
N LYS A 44 -7.81 3.60 13.28
CA LYS A 44 -6.74 4.26 12.53
C LYS A 44 -5.92 3.28 11.69
N GLU A 45 -5.57 2.11 12.23
CA GLU A 45 -4.87 1.09 11.45
C GLU A 45 -5.74 0.56 10.30
N HIS A 46 -7.06 0.38 10.50
CA HIS A 46 -7.98 0.04 9.40
C HIS A 46 -8.06 1.14 8.33
N ALA A 47 -8.16 2.41 8.73
CA ALA A 47 -8.14 3.53 7.79
C ALA A 47 -6.82 3.57 7.00
N ARG A 48 -5.70 3.25 7.67
CA ARG A 48 -4.39 3.16 7.03
C ARG A 48 -4.30 2.01 6.03
N VAL A 49 -4.94 0.86 6.29
CA VAL A 49 -5.06 -0.22 5.29
C VAL A 49 -5.76 0.29 4.04
N ALA A 50 -6.92 0.94 4.18
CA ALA A 50 -7.68 1.46 3.05
C ALA A 50 -6.89 2.50 2.24
N GLU A 51 -6.17 3.41 2.91
CA GLU A 51 -5.31 4.39 2.26
C GLU A 51 -4.19 3.73 1.44
N LEU A 52 -3.52 2.74 2.03
CA LEU A 52 -2.42 2.03 1.38
C LEU A 52 -2.92 1.17 0.20
N GLU A 53 -4.09 0.55 0.31
CA GLU A 53 -4.73 -0.18 -0.79
C GLU A 53 -5.08 0.75 -1.95
N GLN A 54 -5.70 1.89 -1.66
CA GLN A 54 -6.02 2.90 -2.68
C GLN A 54 -4.75 3.38 -3.38
N ARG A 55 -3.69 3.66 -2.61
CA ARG A 55 -2.40 4.09 -3.15
C ARG A 55 -1.76 3.02 -4.03
N SER A 56 -1.76 1.75 -3.61
CA SER A 56 -1.24 0.65 -4.40
C SER A 56 -2.00 0.51 -5.72
N SER A 57 -3.33 0.57 -5.68
CA SER A 57 -4.16 0.50 -6.89
C SER A 57 -3.84 1.64 -7.88
N GLN A 58 -3.67 2.87 -7.38
CA GLN A 58 -3.29 4.01 -8.24
C GLN A 58 -1.90 3.84 -8.87
N LEU A 59 -0.95 3.24 -8.16
CA LEU A 59 0.40 2.97 -8.68
C LEU A 59 0.37 1.86 -9.73
N GLU A 60 -0.40 0.80 -9.50
CA GLU A 60 -0.63 -0.28 -10.46
C GLU A 60 -1.27 0.24 -11.75
N GLN A 61 -2.28 1.11 -11.64
CA GLN A 61 -2.91 1.74 -12.81
C GLN A 61 -1.93 2.60 -13.61
N GLN A 62 -1.07 3.37 -12.93
CA GLN A 62 -0.03 4.17 -13.60
C GLN A 62 0.99 3.27 -14.31
N LEU A 63 1.42 2.18 -13.66
CA LEU A 63 2.31 1.19 -14.27
C LEU A 63 1.69 0.52 -15.50
N ALA A 64 0.40 0.17 -15.43
CA ALA A 64 -0.33 -0.41 -16.55
C ALA A 64 -0.38 0.56 -17.74
N ARG A 65 -0.70 1.83 -17.50
CA ARG A 65 -0.69 2.86 -18.55
C ARG A 65 0.70 3.04 -19.18
N LEU A 66 1.77 2.96 -18.39
CA LEU A 66 3.13 3.03 -18.94
C LEU A 66 3.48 1.81 -19.79
N ALA A 67 2.97 0.63 -19.44
CA ALA A 67 3.16 -0.58 -20.23
C ALA A 67 2.44 -0.54 -21.59
N GLU A 68 1.35 0.24 -21.70
CA GLU A 68 0.67 0.50 -22.98
C GLU A 68 1.43 1.52 -23.87
N LEU A 69 2.34 2.31 -23.27
CA LEU A 69 3.11 3.36 -23.97
C LEU A 69 4.51 2.90 -24.40
N SER A 70 4.93 1.69 -23.98
CA SER A 70 6.24 1.09 -24.30
C SER A 70 6.14 0.06 -25.40
#